data_AF-A0A150V3A2-F1
#
_entry.id   AF-A0A150V3A2-F1
#
_cell.length_a   1.000
_cell.length_b   1.000
_cell.length_c   1.000
_cell.angle_alpha   90.00
_cell.angle_beta   90.00
_cell.angle_gamma   90.00
#
_symmetry.space_group_name_H-M   'P 1'
#
loop_
_entity.id
_entity.type
_entity.pdbx_description
1 polymer ?
#
loop_
_entity_poly.entity_id
_entity_poly.type
_entity_poly.pdbx_seq_one_letter_code
_entity_poly.pdbx_strand_id
1 'polypeptide(L)'
;SGASLVEMEALYDRALKRFPGTFNAYHLSPNAVLPDRDHSVNISGISMILLQGILTARLMCGDSKNAYMALDTALRLYPTVTPGRIFSLFIYERPLAEAYSVFAIACRAGNPPPFQATRKLLTGFRASSDLSSASQHITVLRQMLSIVYMYAGAGGYITSNLTNEIVIATTQILRLRGISALDAKDKKRIVAVVMETIQTYLKVSARYGANPTISAFNSIITNLAGFGQSKHLIQVVLNDITRSKLQPNHVTLRSILTAAGHIRDEELLVKSWHNLVQSRKSSDEEPDLSDYHVLISAAKLCGAIDFAQIECKRLPKGQQEDLLDRLYSSVQPDSEASSHAIDMSGLLRKVNKFQADLQVFDERTEENVLLHDFSAQCLPLRIVEQPHHIVMPEEDLHALYDEITAAHSQPRSPDQPVPPERSRTNIAFGTLRYENWKMMNYLLALAEKHDHLYNHAVEQAIAKKVAPPSREQVLKAEFSEDQDWQGLSDLQKLRPDRSEKVSGDQVAAARRQILGLRGLLPTAEV
;
A
#
# COMPACT_ATOMS: atom_id res chain seq x y z
N SER A 1 12.95 -22.87 17.73
CA SER A 1 12.68 -24.26 17.34
C SER A 1 11.17 -24.46 17.37
N GLY A 2 10.51 -24.44 16.21
CA GLY A 2 9.10 -24.81 16.06
C GLY A 2 9.00 -26.25 15.54
N ALA A 3 7.81 -26.87 15.67
CA ALA A 3 7.51 -28.13 15.01
C ALA A 3 7.65 -27.99 13.49
N SER A 4 8.00 -29.08 12.80
CA SER A 4 8.04 -29.08 11.33
C SER A 4 6.65 -28.97 10.71
N LEU A 5 6.56 -28.49 9.46
CA LEU A 5 5.27 -28.40 8.74
C LEU A 5 4.57 -29.77 8.67
N VAL A 6 5.33 -30.85 8.47
CA VAL A 6 4.81 -32.22 8.41
C VAL A 6 4.14 -32.63 9.72
N GLU A 7 4.79 -32.36 10.85
CA GLU A 7 4.23 -32.64 12.17
C GLU A 7 2.98 -31.81 12.46
N MET A 8 2.96 -30.55 12.01
CA MET A 8 1.81 -29.65 12.14
C MET A 8 0.63 -30.12 11.28
N GLU A 9 0.83 -30.48 10.02
CA GLU A 9 -0.22 -31.03 9.15
C GLU A 9 -0.79 -32.35 9.73
N ALA A 10 0.07 -33.25 10.23
CA ALA A 10 -0.40 -34.47 10.89
C ALA A 10 -1.20 -34.18 12.19
N LEU A 11 -0.89 -33.11 12.91
CA LEU A 11 -1.68 -32.65 14.05
C LEU A 11 -3.02 -32.07 13.60
N TYR A 12 -3.04 -31.28 12.53
CA TYR A 12 -4.25 -30.69 11.97
C TYR A 12 -5.18 -31.73 11.38
N ASP A 13 -4.67 -32.71 10.64
CA ASP A 13 -5.45 -33.85 10.16
C ASP A 13 -6.12 -34.61 11.30
N ARG A 14 -5.38 -34.85 12.38
CA ARG A 14 -5.94 -35.45 13.59
C ARG A 14 -6.98 -34.55 14.23
N ALA A 15 -6.76 -33.24 14.31
CA ALA A 15 -7.73 -32.29 14.85
C ALA A 15 -9.02 -32.26 14.01
N LEU A 16 -8.91 -32.25 12.68
CA LEU A 16 -10.05 -32.29 11.75
C LEU A 16 -10.84 -33.60 11.85
N LYS A 17 -10.17 -34.73 12.15
CA LYS A 17 -10.80 -36.04 12.37
C LYS A 17 -11.36 -36.23 13.80
N ARG A 18 -10.75 -35.59 14.81
CA ARG A 18 -11.09 -35.73 16.24
C ARG A 18 -12.45 -35.13 16.63
N PHE A 19 -13.13 -34.46 15.73
CA PHE A 19 -14.52 -34.06 15.93
C PHE A 19 -15.46 -35.04 15.19
N PRO A 20 -15.57 -36.32 15.62
CA PRO A 20 -16.37 -37.33 14.93
C PRO A 20 -17.84 -36.91 14.90
N GLY A 21 -18.45 -36.96 13.71
CA GLY A 21 -19.81 -36.47 13.46
C GLY A 21 -19.90 -35.01 12.99
N THR A 22 -18.82 -34.23 13.08
CA THR A 22 -18.77 -32.91 12.42
C THR A 22 -18.12 -33.05 11.04
N PHE A 23 -18.79 -32.58 10.00
CA PHE A 23 -18.29 -32.53 8.62
C PHE A 23 -17.09 -31.56 8.43
N ASN A 24 -16.33 -31.24 9.48
CA ASN A 24 -15.27 -30.22 9.48
C ASN A 24 -14.16 -30.52 8.47
N ALA A 25 -13.69 -31.77 8.38
CA ALA A 25 -12.69 -32.18 7.39
C ALA A 25 -13.17 -31.94 5.94
N TYR A 26 -14.47 -32.12 5.68
CA TYR A 26 -15.07 -31.82 4.39
C TYR A 26 -15.25 -30.30 4.20
N HIS A 27 -15.92 -29.60 5.12
CA HIS A 27 -16.28 -28.19 4.93
C HIS A 27 -15.08 -27.24 4.92
N LEU A 28 -14.03 -27.56 5.69
CA LEU A 28 -12.76 -26.84 5.69
C LEU A 28 -11.81 -27.28 4.57
N SER A 29 -12.22 -28.25 3.74
CA SER A 29 -11.46 -28.54 2.53
C SER A 29 -11.60 -27.39 1.52
N PRO A 30 -10.55 -27.08 0.75
CA PRO A 30 -10.59 -25.98 -0.21
C PRO A 30 -11.64 -26.15 -1.30
N ASN A 31 -12.02 -27.40 -1.59
CA ASN A 31 -12.96 -27.75 -2.67
C ASN A 31 -14.34 -28.16 -2.13
N ALA A 32 -14.65 -27.85 -0.87
CA ALA A 32 -15.95 -28.17 -0.31
C ALA A 32 -17.05 -27.37 -1.02
N VAL A 33 -18.08 -28.07 -1.47
CA VAL A 33 -19.22 -27.45 -2.11
C VAL A 33 -20.14 -26.77 -1.08
N LEU A 34 -20.69 -25.61 -1.44
CA LEU A 34 -21.72 -24.94 -0.65
C LEU A 34 -23.13 -25.41 -1.06
N PRO A 35 -24.05 -25.62 -0.10
CA PRO A 35 -25.45 -25.92 -0.42
C PRO A 35 -26.14 -24.79 -1.18
N ASP A 36 -25.84 -23.54 -0.80
CA ASP A 36 -26.38 -22.33 -1.42
C ASP A 36 -25.32 -21.23 -1.42
N ARG A 37 -25.02 -20.68 -2.60
CA ARG A 37 -24.00 -19.65 -2.77
C ARG A 37 -24.54 -18.23 -2.59
N ASP A 38 -25.84 -18.06 -2.48
CA ASP A 38 -26.45 -16.75 -2.30
C ASP A 38 -26.78 -16.42 -0.84
N HIS A 39 -26.60 -17.38 0.06
CA HIS A 39 -26.97 -17.24 1.47
C HIS A 39 -25.80 -17.53 2.42
N SER A 40 -25.94 -17.07 3.66
CA SER A 40 -25.03 -17.40 4.75
C SER A 40 -25.08 -18.90 5.06
N VAL A 41 -23.94 -19.44 5.45
CA VAL A 41 -23.80 -20.87 5.73
C VAL A 41 -23.67 -21.04 7.24
N ASN A 42 -24.65 -21.68 7.87
CA ASN A 42 -24.61 -22.01 9.28
C ASN A 42 -24.28 -23.50 9.47
N ILE A 43 -22.99 -23.81 9.56
CA ILE A 43 -22.52 -25.16 9.86
C ILE A 43 -22.08 -25.20 11.32
N SER A 44 -22.83 -25.96 12.12
CA SER A 44 -22.51 -26.17 13.54
C SER A 44 -21.14 -26.83 13.71
N GLY A 45 -20.31 -26.25 14.58
CA GLY A 45 -19.01 -26.84 14.97
C GLY A 45 -17.81 -26.49 14.08
N ILE A 46 -17.95 -25.65 13.05
CA ILE A 46 -16.79 -25.14 12.30
C ILE A 46 -16.01 -24.15 13.17
N SER A 47 -14.75 -24.49 13.47
CA SER A 47 -13.85 -23.61 14.21
C SER A 47 -13.03 -22.74 13.26
N MET A 48 -13.43 -21.47 13.11
CA MET A 48 -12.63 -20.46 12.39
C MET A 48 -11.27 -20.22 13.06
N ILE A 49 -11.18 -20.43 14.38
CA ILE A 49 -9.92 -20.35 15.14
C ILE A 49 -8.96 -21.45 14.69
N LEU A 50 -9.46 -22.68 14.47
CA LEU A 50 -8.65 -23.78 13.95
C LEU A 50 -8.16 -23.45 12.53
N LEU A 51 -9.04 -22.97 11.65
CA LEU A 51 -8.66 -22.58 10.29
C LEU A 51 -7.60 -21.47 10.29
N GLN A 52 -7.76 -20.45 11.16
CA GLN A 52 -6.75 -19.41 11.34
C GLN A 52 -5.41 -19.98 11.84
N GLY A 53 -5.44 -20.96 12.75
CA GLY A 53 -4.24 -21.65 13.24
C GLY A 53 -3.50 -22.40 12.12
N ILE A 54 -4.23 -23.19 11.33
CA ILE A 54 -3.71 -23.91 10.15
C ILE A 54 -3.08 -22.94 9.16
N LEU A 55 -3.82 -21.88 8.81
CA LEU A 55 -3.37 -20.83 7.89
C LEU A 55 -2.09 -20.16 8.38
N THR A 56 -2.03 -19.81 9.68
CA THR A 56 -0.86 -19.18 10.28
C THR A 56 0.37 -20.09 10.16
N ALA A 57 0.24 -21.38 10.51
CA ALA A 57 1.36 -22.31 10.43
C ALA A 57 1.88 -22.47 9.00
N ARG A 58 0.98 -22.66 8.03
CA ARG A 58 1.34 -22.77 6.60
C ARG A 58 2.09 -21.53 6.11
N LEU A 59 1.57 -20.34 6.43
CA LEU A 59 2.19 -19.08 6.05
C LEU A 59 3.60 -18.91 6.64
N MET A 60 3.76 -19.22 7.93
CA MET A 60 5.04 -19.12 8.66
C MET A 60 6.07 -20.16 8.21
N CYS A 61 5.61 -21.31 7.71
CA CYS A 61 6.47 -22.35 7.14
C CYS A 61 6.77 -22.17 5.65
N GLY A 62 6.27 -21.08 5.02
CA GLY A 62 6.49 -20.82 3.60
C GLY A 62 5.58 -21.61 2.65
N ASP A 63 4.57 -22.31 3.15
CA ASP A 63 3.54 -22.97 2.33
C ASP A 63 2.43 -21.98 1.97
N SER A 64 2.79 -21.03 1.10
CA SER A 64 1.91 -19.94 0.67
C SER A 64 0.67 -20.47 -0.06
N LYS A 65 0.84 -21.46 -0.94
CA LYS A 65 -0.23 -22.10 -1.71
C LYS A 65 -1.35 -22.57 -0.79
N ASN A 66 -1.05 -23.41 0.20
CA ASN A 66 -2.07 -23.94 1.08
C ASN A 66 -2.58 -22.91 2.10
N ALA A 67 -1.81 -21.85 2.40
CA ALA A 67 -2.31 -20.71 3.16
C ALA A 67 -3.36 -19.91 2.38
N TYR A 68 -3.16 -19.66 1.09
CA TYR A 68 -4.15 -19.02 0.21
C TYR A 68 -5.39 -19.89 0.01
N MET A 69 -5.25 -21.21 -0.11
CA MET A 69 -6.40 -22.12 -0.15
C MET A 69 -7.20 -22.11 1.17
N ALA A 70 -6.54 -21.93 2.31
CA ALA A 70 -7.21 -21.75 3.61
C ALA A 70 -7.93 -20.39 3.69
N LEU A 71 -7.36 -19.33 3.13
CA LEU A 71 -8.03 -18.02 3.01
C LEU A 71 -9.26 -18.11 2.11
N ASP A 72 -9.16 -18.77 0.96
CA ASP A 72 -10.27 -19.02 0.04
C ASP A 72 -11.41 -19.77 0.75
N THR A 73 -11.07 -20.79 1.53
CA THR A 73 -12.04 -21.53 2.38
C THR A 73 -12.74 -20.61 3.36
N ALA A 74 -12.01 -19.73 4.05
CA ALA A 74 -12.58 -18.77 5.00
C ALA A 74 -13.56 -17.80 4.30
N LEU A 75 -13.16 -17.26 3.16
CA LEU A 75 -13.97 -16.33 2.37
C LEU A 75 -15.19 -16.99 1.73
N ARG A 76 -15.09 -18.26 1.34
CA ARG A 76 -16.21 -19.04 0.80
C ARG A 76 -17.28 -19.28 1.86
N LEU A 77 -16.86 -19.71 3.04
CA LEU A 77 -17.77 -20.00 4.16
C LEU A 77 -18.34 -18.72 4.78
N TYR A 78 -17.50 -17.71 5.01
CA TYR A 78 -17.83 -16.51 5.78
C TYR A 78 -17.35 -15.22 5.08
N PRO A 79 -17.89 -14.90 3.89
CA PRO A 79 -17.38 -13.84 3.03
C PRO A 79 -17.35 -12.45 3.69
N THR A 80 -18.24 -12.18 4.65
CA THR A 80 -18.40 -10.85 5.29
C THR A 80 -17.97 -10.80 6.76
N VAL A 81 -17.75 -11.95 7.39
CA VAL A 81 -17.42 -12.05 8.83
C VAL A 81 -16.10 -12.79 9.11
N THR A 82 -15.29 -13.00 8.07
CA THR A 82 -13.92 -13.54 8.20
C THR A 82 -13.12 -12.69 9.20
N PRO A 83 -12.52 -13.26 10.26
CA PRO A 83 -11.78 -12.46 11.25
C PRO A 83 -10.69 -11.59 10.63
N GLY A 84 -10.67 -10.29 10.97
CA GLY A 84 -9.70 -9.34 10.40
C GLY A 84 -8.24 -9.73 10.60
N ARG A 85 -7.93 -10.52 11.63
CA ARG A 85 -6.60 -11.07 11.89
C ARG A 85 -6.11 -12.01 10.78
N ILE A 86 -7.00 -12.72 10.09
CA ILE A 86 -6.64 -13.55 8.93
C ILE A 86 -6.02 -12.67 7.83
N PHE A 87 -6.66 -11.54 7.49
CA PHE A 87 -6.11 -10.60 6.50
C PHE A 87 -4.81 -9.98 6.96
N SER A 88 -4.72 -9.61 8.25
CA SER A 88 -3.50 -9.06 8.84
C SER A 88 -2.29 -9.96 8.60
N LEU A 89 -2.42 -11.29 8.75
CA LEU A 89 -1.30 -12.23 8.55
C LEU A 89 -0.68 -12.07 7.15
N PHE A 90 -1.50 -12.03 6.11
CA PHE A 90 -0.99 -11.82 4.74
C PHE A 90 -0.38 -10.42 4.57
N ILE A 91 -0.99 -9.38 5.14
CA ILE A 91 -0.44 -8.01 5.08
C ILE A 91 0.92 -7.91 5.78
N TYR A 92 1.13 -8.69 6.85
CA TYR A 92 2.40 -8.67 7.58
C TYR A 92 3.50 -9.51 6.90
N GLU A 93 3.16 -10.66 6.32
CA GLU A 93 4.12 -11.68 5.90
C GLU A 93 4.35 -11.78 4.38
N ARG A 94 3.43 -11.28 3.55
CA ARG A 94 3.49 -11.44 2.10
C ARG A 94 3.94 -10.16 1.39
N PRO A 95 4.53 -10.28 0.18
CA PRO A 95 4.92 -9.16 -0.67
C PRO A 95 3.79 -8.13 -0.88
N LEU A 96 4.17 -6.89 -1.17
CA LEU A 96 3.25 -5.75 -1.22
C LEU A 96 2.06 -5.95 -2.20
N ALA A 97 2.30 -6.60 -3.34
CA ALA A 97 1.26 -6.89 -4.34
C ALA A 97 0.23 -7.93 -3.87
N GLU A 98 0.69 -8.97 -3.19
CA GLU A 98 -0.17 -9.96 -2.55
C GLU A 98 -0.96 -9.32 -1.39
N ALA A 99 -0.26 -8.59 -0.51
CA ALA A 99 -0.83 -7.91 0.64
C ALA A 99 -1.91 -6.90 0.25
N TYR A 100 -1.67 -6.11 -0.80
CA TYR A 100 -2.66 -5.17 -1.36
C TYR A 100 -3.92 -5.88 -1.83
N SER A 101 -3.77 -6.99 -2.57
CA SER A 101 -4.90 -7.71 -3.14
C SER A 101 -5.75 -8.36 -2.05
N VAL A 102 -5.13 -8.94 -1.02
CA VAL A 102 -5.82 -9.46 0.17
C VAL A 102 -6.54 -8.35 0.94
N PHE A 103 -5.89 -7.19 1.12
CA PHE A 103 -6.50 -6.01 1.71
C PHE A 103 -7.75 -5.55 0.93
N ALA A 104 -7.64 -5.48 -0.40
CA ALA A 104 -8.71 -5.02 -1.28
C ALA A 104 -9.92 -5.99 -1.26
N ILE A 105 -9.68 -7.30 -1.19
CA ILE A 105 -10.73 -8.32 -1.01
C ILE A 105 -11.49 -8.11 0.31
N ALA A 106 -10.77 -7.87 1.40
CA ALA A 106 -11.37 -7.64 2.72
C ALA A 106 -12.24 -6.36 2.72
N CYS A 107 -11.72 -5.28 2.14
CA CYS A 107 -12.47 -4.03 1.97
C CYS A 107 -13.70 -4.20 1.07
N ARG A 108 -13.58 -4.91 -0.04
CA ARG A 108 -14.71 -5.19 -0.95
C ARG A 108 -15.85 -5.90 -0.23
N ALA A 109 -15.58 -6.76 0.74
CA ALA A 109 -16.60 -7.44 1.54
C ALA A 109 -17.22 -6.56 2.66
N GLY A 110 -16.73 -5.35 2.87
CA GLY A 110 -17.12 -4.47 3.99
C GLY A 110 -16.56 -4.93 5.34
N ASN A 111 -15.38 -5.55 5.31
CA ASN A 111 -14.68 -6.08 6.46
C ASN A 111 -13.21 -5.61 6.45
N PRO A 112 -12.97 -4.30 6.63
CA PRO A 112 -11.66 -3.71 6.47
C PRO A 112 -10.67 -4.30 7.50
N PRO A 113 -9.39 -4.53 7.12
CA PRO A 113 -8.37 -4.97 8.06
C PRO A 113 -8.18 -3.98 9.22
N PRO A 114 -7.64 -4.42 10.37
CA PRO A 114 -7.36 -3.52 11.49
C PRO A 114 -6.44 -2.35 11.10
N PHE A 115 -6.64 -1.20 11.73
CA PHE A 115 -5.89 0.04 11.43
C PHE A 115 -4.37 -0.15 11.33
N GLN A 116 -3.76 -0.95 12.22
CA GLN A 116 -2.31 -1.17 12.20
C GLN A 116 -1.85 -1.91 10.94
N ALA A 117 -2.64 -2.85 10.42
CA ALA A 117 -2.35 -3.55 9.18
C ALA A 117 -2.48 -2.59 7.98
N THR A 118 -3.57 -1.81 7.93
CA THR A 118 -3.78 -0.77 6.91
C THR A 118 -2.64 0.26 6.90
N ARG A 119 -2.21 0.71 8.08
CA ARG A 119 -1.08 1.64 8.22
C ARG A 119 0.23 1.02 7.75
N LYS A 120 0.51 -0.25 8.11
CA LYS A 120 1.70 -0.96 7.62
C LYS A 120 1.71 -1.01 6.09
N LEU A 121 0.58 -1.37 5.48
CA LEU A 121 0.44 -1.42 4.02
C LEU A 121 0.74 -0.05 3.40
N LEU A 122 0.09 1.01 3.89
CA LEU A 122 0.27 2.38 3.37
C LEU A 122 1.72 2.86 3.51
N THR A 123 2.37 2.56 4.63
CA THR A 123 3.78 2.87 4.88
C THR A 123 4.69 2.09 3.92
N GLY A 124 4.37 0.81 3.67
CA GLY A 124 5.08 -0.03 2.71
C GLY A 124 5.04 0.52 1.30
N PHE A 125 3.89 0.99 0.83
CA PHE A 125 3.76 1.69 -0.45
C PHE A 125 4.62 2.95 -0.50
N ARG A 126 4.51 3.84 0.50
CA ARG A 126 5.35 5.04 0.53
C ARG A 126 6.85 4.71 0.51
N ALA A 127 7.27 3.68 1.23
CA ALA A 127 8.67 3.23 1.27
C ALA A 127 9.13 2.58 -0.05
N SER A 128 8.21 1.96 -0.80
CA SER A 128 8.49 1.38 -2.12
C SER A 128 8.65 2.42 -3.23
N SER A 129 8.20 3.66 -2.99
CA SER A 129 8.29 4.74 -3.96
C SER A 129 9.73 5.05 -4.35
N ASP A 130 10.00 5.08 -5.65
CA ASP A 130 11.26 5.57 -6.20
C ASP A 130 11.14 7.05 -6.59
N LEU A 131 11.98 7.90 -6.02
CA LEU A 131 12.04 9.33 -6.35
C LEU A 131 12.86 9.60 -7.63
N SER A 132 13.50 8.57 -8.19
CA SER A 132 14.17 8.65 -9.49
C SER A 132 13.18 8.62 -10.66
N SER A 133 11.99 8.03 -10.47
CA SER A 133 10.95 7.88 -11.48
C SER A 133 9.65 8.58 -11.07
N ALA A 134 9.31 9.65 -11.80
CA ALA A 134 8.01 10.31 -11.63
C ALA A 134 6.83 9.37 -11.91
N SER A 135 6.99 8.44 -12.85
CA SER A 135 5.96 7.45 -13.19
C SER A 135 5.65 6.55 -12.00
N GLN A 136 6.69 6.01 -11.39
CA GLN A 136 6.57 5.10 -10.26
C GLN A 136 6.06 5.81 -9.00
N HIS A 137 6.59 6.99 -8.69
CA HIS A 137 6.15 7.77 -7.53
C HIS A 137 4.66 8.14 -7.62
N ILE A 138 4.20 8.63 -8.78
CA ILE A 138 2.79 8.97 -8.96
C ILE A 138 1.92 7.71 -8.91
N THR A 139 2.34 6.59 -9.51
CA THR A 139 1.62 5.31 -9.41
C THR A 139 1.43 4.88 -7.96
N VAL A 140 2.47 4.96 -7.13
CA VAL A 140 2.38 4.69 -5.70
C VAL A 140 1.38 5.62 -5.01
N LEU A 141 1.37 6.92 -5.31
CA LEU A 141 0.38 7.85 -4.74
C LEU A 141 -1.06 7.44 -5.07
N ARG A 142 -1.31 7.04 -6.32
CA ARG A 142 -2.64 6.59 -6.76
C ARG A 142 -3.07 5.29 -6.05
N GLN A 143 -2.13 4.36 -5.83
CA GLN A 143 -2.36 3.13 -5.06
C GLN A 143 -2.64 3.44 -3.59
N MET A 144 -1.86 4.32 -2.97
CA MET A 144 -2.06 4.77 -1.60
C MET A 144 -3.44 5.43 -1.41
N LEU A 145 -3.86 6.26 -2.35
CA LEU A 145 -5.19 6.87 -2.32
C LEU A 145 -6.30 5.81 -2.44
N SER A 146 -6.10 4.79 -3.28
CA SER A 146 -7.04 3.69 -3.44
C SER A 146 -7.16 2.82 -2.19
N ILE A 147 -6.06 2.63 -1.44
CA ILE A 147 -6.08 1.99 -0.12
C ILE A 147 -6.97 2.79 0.83
N VAL A 148 -6.76 4.10 0.93
CA VAL A 148 -7.55 4.96 1.83
C VAL A 148 -9.02 4.97 1.42
N TYR A 149 -9.31 5.05 0.11
CA TYR A 149 -10.65 5.00 -0.44
C TYR A 149 -11.37 3.69 -0.08
N MET A 150 -10.76 2.54 -0.39
CA MET A 150 -11.34 1.23 -0.09
C MET A 150 -11.47 0.99 1.42
N TYR A 151 -10.51 1.45 2.23
CA TYR A 151 -10.58 1.35 3.68
C TYR A 151 -11.78 2.11 4.23
N ALA A 152 -11.92 3.38 3.84
CA ALA A 152 -13.01 4.24 4.26
C ALA A 152 -14.37 3.69 3.81
N GLY A 153 -14.49 3.35 2.52
CA GLY A 153 -15.72 2.82 1.94
C GLY A 153 -16.13 1.45 2.49
N ALA A 154 -15.20 0.67 3.05
CA ALA A 154 -15.52 -0.58 3.74
C ALA A 154 -15.98 -0.38 5.20
N GLY A 155 -16.03 0.86 5.70
CA GLY A 155 -16.37 1.19 7.08
C GLY A 155 -15.18 1.40 8.01
N GLY A 156 -13.97 1.55 7.46
CA GLY A 156 -12.78 1.96 8.20
C GLY A 156 -12.75 3.46 8.46
N TYR A 157 -12.06 3.88 9.52
CA TYR A 157 -11.94 5.30 9.87
C TYR A 157 -10.65 5.91 9.32
N ILE A 158 -10.75 6.97 8.51
CA ILE A 158 -9.57 7.76 8.15
C ILE A 158 -9.07 8.47 9.41
N THR A 159 -7.78 8.31 9.73
CA THR A 159 -7.14 8.95 10.88
C THR A 159 -6.10 9.95 10.40
N SER A 160 -5.71 10.88 11.28
CA SER A 160 -4.63 11.83 11.02
C SER A 160 -3.33 11.16 10.57
N ASN A 161 -3.05 9.92 11.02
CA ASN A 161 -1.88 9.18 10.59
C ASN A 161 -1.98 8.77 9.11
N LEU A 162 -3.12 8.26 8.64
CA LEU A 162 -3.30 7.93 7.22
C LEU A 162 -3.27 9.21 6.37
N THR A 163 -3.90 10.28 6.86
CA THR A 163 -3.85 11.60 6.22
C THR A 163 -2.42 12.08 6.02
N ASN A 164 -1.60 11.99 7.07
CA ASN A 164 -0.20 12.40 7.00
C ASN A 164 0.59 11.58 5.98
N GLU A 165 0.43 10.26 5.91
CA GLU A 165 1.17 9.42 4.95
C GLU A 165 0.91 9.86 3.50
N ILE A 166 -0.34 10.18 3.13
CA ILE A 166 -0.69 10.68 1.80
C ILE A 166 -0.12 12.08 1.56
N VAL A 167 -0.27 12.99 2.52
CA VAL A 167 0.26 14.37 2.38
C VAL A 167 1.77 14.36 2.23
N ILE A 168 2.48 13.61 3.09
CA ILE A 168 3.93 13.46 3.05
C ILE A 168 4.35 12.91 1.69
N ALA A 169 3.76 11.81 1.23
CA ALA A 169 4.09 11.23 -0.07
C ALA A 169 3.81 12.23 -1.21
N THR A 170 2.68 12.93 -1.19
CA THR A 170 2.33 13.94 -2.21
C THR A 170 3.35 15.09 -2.23
N THR A 171 3.84 15.52 -1.07
CA THR A 171 4.86 16.57 -1.00
C THR A 171 6.21 16.13 -1.60
N GLN A 172 6.50 14.82 -1.63
CA GLN A 172 7.75 14.28 -2.18
C GLN A 172 7.83 14.38 -3.71
N ILE A 173 6.76 14.77 -4.41
CA ILE A 173 6.80 15.13 -5.83
C ILE A 173 7.89 16.20 -6.08
N LEU A 174 8.08 17.14 -5.15
CA LEU A 174 9.11 18.19 -5.27
C LEU A 174 10.54 17.68 -5.04
N ARG A 175 10.70 16.43 -4.62
CA ARG A 175 11.99 15.75 -4.44
C ARG A 175 12.33 14.82 -5.60
N LEU A 176 11.48 14.74 -6.63
CA LEU A 176 11.77 13.94 -7.81
C LEU A 176 13.05 14.42 -8.50
N ARG A 177 13.80 13.48 -9.05
CA ARG A 177 15.00 13.78 -9.82
C ARG A 177 14.67 14.75 -10.97
N GLY A 178 15.49 15.79 -11.12
CA GLY A 178 15.32 16.81 -12.16
C GLY A 178 14.42 18.00 -11.77
N ILE A 179 13.69 17.96 -10.64
CA ILE A 179 12.88 19.11 -10.17
C ILE A 179 13.75 20.31 -9.78
N SER A 180 14.91 20.06 -9.17
CA SER A 180 15.82 21.13 -8.73
C SER A 180 16.31 22.00 -9.89
N ALA A 181 16.42 21.42 -11.09
CA ALA A 181 16.85 22.08 -12.32
C ALA A 181 15.75 22.89 -13.03
N LEU A 182 14.49 22.79 -12.58
CA LEU A 182 13.39 23.59 -13.13
C LEU A 182 13.60 25.09 -12.87
N ASP A 183 13.12 25.91 -13.80
CA ASP A 183 13.08 27.35 -13.63
C ASP A 183 12.05 27.77 -12.55
N ALA A 184 12.09 29.05 -12.17
CA ALA A 184 11.21 29.57 -11.12
C ALA A 184 9.71 29.51 -11.48
N LYS A 185 9.36 29.61 -12.77
CA LYS A 185 7.98 29.61 -13.25
C LYS A 185 7.39 28.20 -13.14
N ASP A 186 8.13 27.20 -13.61
CA ASP A 186 7.73 25.80 -13.54
C ASP A 186 7.75 25.28 -12.10
N LYS A 187 8.73 25.67 -11.27
CA LYS A 187 8.70 25.39 -9.82
C LYS A 187 7.44 25.94 -9.16
N LYS A 188 7.10 27.21 -9.41
CA LYS A 188 5.87 27.81 -8.87
C LYS A 188 4.62 27.07 -9.35
N ARG A 189 4.60 26.63 -10.60
CA ARG A 189 3.48 25.88 -11.19
C ARG A 189 3.31 24.52 -10.53
N ILE A 190 4.37 23.72 -10.36
CA ILE A 190 4.26 22.42 -9.71
C ILE A 190 3.89 22.56 -8.22
N VAL A 191 4.44 23.56 -7.51
CA VAL A 191 4.07 23.84 -6.11
C VAL A 191 2.58 24.15 -6.00
N ALA A 192 2.03 24.97 -6.90
CA ALA A 192 0.60 25.30 -6.89
C ALA A 192 -0.28 24.05 -7.08
N VAL A 193 0.03 23.21 -8.08
CA VAL A 193 -0.74 21.98 -8.37
C VAL A 193 -0.63 20.97 -7.23
N VAL A 194 0.56 20.79 -6.65
CA VAL A 194 0.75 19.88 -5.51
C VAL A 194 0.03 20.40 -4.27
N MET A 195 0.07 21.71 -4.01
CA MET A 195 -0.65 22.31 -2.87
C MET A 195 -2.16 22.18 -3.03
N GLU A 196 -2.71 22.43 -4.22
CA GLU A 196 -4.13 22.22 -4.53
C GLU A 196 -4.53 20.77 -4.30
N THR A 197 -3.71 19.82 -4.75
CA THR A 197 -3.93 18.38 -4.53
C THR A 197 -3.99 18.05 -3.03
N ILE A 198 -3.05 18.59 -2.24
CA ILE A 198 -3.03 18.41 -0.78
C ILE A 198 -4.28 19.01 -0.15
N GLN A 199 -4.68 20.22 -0.54
CA GLN A 199 -5.86 20.89 0.00
C GLN A 199 -7.15 20.11 -0.28
N THR A 200 -7.31 19.59 -1.50
CA THR A 200 -8.45 18.73 -1.85
C THR A 200 -8.45 17.46 -1.01
N TYR A 201 -7.29 16.83 -0.81
CA TYR A 201 -7.23 15.63 0.03
C TYR A 201 -7.52 15.92 1.50
N LEU A 202 -7.02 17.04 2.03
CA LEU A 202 -7.33 17.48 3.39
C LEU A 202 -8.82 17.81 3.59
N LYS A 203 -9.48 18.38 2.57
CA LYS A 203 -10.94 18.57 2.56
C LYS A 203 -11.66 17.24 2.68
N VAL A 204 -11.28 16.25 1.86
CA VAL A 204 -11.84 14.89 1.93
C VAL A 204 -11.59 14.28 3.31
N SER A 205 -10.35 14.29 3.81
CA SER A 205 -10.03 13.69 5.10
C SER A 205 -10.73 14.36 6.28
N ALA A 206 -10.94 15.68 6.22
CA ALA A 206 -11.65 16.43 7.25
C ALA A 206 -13.13 16.01 7.37
N ARG A 207 -13.79 15.57 6.28
CA ARG A 207 -15.15 15.00 6.34
C ARG A 207 -15.20 13.75 7.21
N TYR A 208 -14.11 13.00 7.25
CA TYR A 208 -13.93 11.82 8.10
C TYR A 208 -13.41 12.16 9.51
N GLY A 209 -13.32 13.45 9.86
CA GLY A 209 -12.78 13.91 11.15
C GLY A 209 -11.25 13.82 11.24
N ALA A 210 -10.55 13.55 10.13
CA ALA A 210 -9.10 13.41 10.10
C ALA A 210 -8.42 14.72 9.68
N ASN A 211 -7.82 15.38 10.67
CA ASN A 211 -7.03 16.59 10.46
C ASN A 211 -5.53 16.27 10.37
N PRO A 212 -4.74 17.04 9.59
CA PRO A 212 -3.30 16.84 9.50
C PRO A 212 -2.63 17.14 10.85
N THR A 213 -1.54 16.43 11.16
CA THR A 213 -0.71 16.75 12.33
C THR A 213 0.51 17.58 11.93
N ILE A 214 1.30 17.98 12.94
CA ILE A 214 2.56 18.72 12.73
C ILE A 214 3.50 18.05 11.72
N SER A 215 3.46 16.72 11.60
CA SER A 215 4.31 15.97 10.66
C SER A 215 3.98 16.26 9.19
N ALA A 216 2.69 16.42 8.84
CA ALA A 216 2.28 16.82 7.51
C ALA A 216 2.74 18.25 7.19
N PHE A 217 2.53 19.19 8.12
CA PHE A 217 2.97 20.58 7.96
C PHE A 217 4.49 20.70 7.83
N ASN A 218 5.24 19.96 8.63
CA ASN A 218 6.70 19.89 8.53
C ASN A 218 7.16 19.44 7.13
N SER A 219 6.47 18.45 6.55
CA SER A 219 6.77 17.99 5.18
C SER A 219 6.39 19.00 4.12
N ILE A 220 5.31 19.77 4.30
CA ILE A 220 4.97 20.90 3.42
C ILE A 220 6.06 21.99 3.49
N ILE A 221 6.55 22.33 4.69
CA ILE A 221 7.65 23.30 4.87
C ILE A 221 8.90 22.82 4.13
N THR A 222 9.37 21.61 4.41
CA THR A 222 10.61 21.11 3.81
C THR A 222 10.47 20.93 2.30
N ASN A 223 9.41 20.26 1.84
CA ASN A 223 9.33 19.82 0.44
C ASN A 223 8.69 20.87 -0.47
N LEU A 224 7.54 21.46 -0.12
CA LEU A 224 6.92 22.48 -0.97
C LEU A 224 7.61 23.85 -0.82
N ALA A 225 7.89 24.29 0.42
CA ALA A 225 8.50 25.60 0.61
C ALA A 225 10.01 25.58 0.32
N GLY A 226 10.73 24.56 0.81
CA GLY A 226 12.16 24.38 0.56
C GLY A 226 12.49 24.06 -0.89
N PHE A 227 12.18 22.84 -1.36
CA PHE A 227 12.51 22.42 -2.74
C PHE A 227 11.75 23.22 -3.81
N GLY A 228 10.54 23.69 -3.50
CA GLY A 228 9.79 24.62 -4.35
C GLY A 228 10.27 26.08 -4.29
N GLN A 229 11.26 26.40 -3.46
CA GLN A 229 11.91 27.71 -3.32
C GLN A 229 10.94 28.87 -3.03
N SER A 230 9.99 28.65 -2.11
CA SER A 230 8.96 29.61 -1.73
C SER A 230 9.04 29.98 -0.24
N LYS A 231 9.78 31.05 0.08
CA LYS A 231 9.88 31.60 1.46
C LYS A 231 8.50 31.96 2.03
N HIS A 232 7.61 32.51 1.22
CA HIS A 232 6.27 32.91 1.64
C HIS A 232 5.46 31.72 2.16
N LEU A 233 5.61 30.53 1.55
CA LEU A 233 4.84 29.35 1.94
C LEU A 233 5.18 28.88 3.36
N ILE A 234 6.40 29.10 3.85
CA ILE A 234 6.77 28.81 5.25
C ILE A 234 5.85 29.58 6.20
N GLN A 235 5.65 30.88 5.95
CA GLN A 235 4.80 31.70 6.81
C GLN A 235 3.33 31.30 6.74
N VAL A 236 2.83 30.96 5.54
CA VAL A 236 1.46 30.47 5.35
C VAL A 236 1.24 29.20 6.17
N VAL A 237 2.15 28.23 6.08
CA VAL A 237 2.05 26.96 6.81
C VAL A 237 2.15 27.17 8.32
N LEU A 238 3.01 28.06 8.80
CA LEU A 238 3.07 28.40 10.23
C LEU A 238 1.75 29.01 10.74
N ASN A 239 1.12 29.88 9.94
CA ASN A 239 -0.19 30.41 10.29
C ASN A 239 -1.25 29.30 10.33
N ASP A 240 -1.20 28.33 9.42
CA ASP A 240 -2.13 27.21 9.38
C ASP A 240 -1.91 26.22 10.55
N ILE A 241 -0.67 26.02 11.00
CA ILE A 241 -0.34 25.30 12.25
C ILE A 241 -1.06 25.97 13.43
N THR A 242 -0.92 27.29 13.57
CA THR A 242 -1.55 28.05 14.65
C THR A 242 -3.09 28.01 14.57
N ARG A 243 -3.67 28.18 13.38
CA ARG A 243 -5.13 28.07 13.16
C ARG A 243 -5.66 26.69 13.51
N SER A 244 -4.86 25.65 13.28
CA SER A 244 -5.17 24.27 13.64
C SER A 244 -4.95 23.99 15.13
N LYS A 245 -4.63 25.01 15.95
CA LYS A 245 -4.33 24.90 17.39
C LYS A 245 -3.16 23.97 17.70
N LEU A 246 -2.25 23.81 16.75
CA LEU A 246 -0.99 23.09 16.92
C LEU A 246 0.11 24.09 17.26
N GLN A 247 1.20 23.59 17.84
CA GLN A 247 2.39 24.39 18.15
C GLN A 247 3.58 23.87 17.36
N PRO A 248 4.39 24.75 16.74
CA PRO A 248 5.69 24.38 16.19
C PRO A 248 6.54 23.70 17.26
N ASN A 249 7.21 22.59 16.90
CA ASN A 249 8.14 21.90 17.79
C ASN A 249 9.57 21.93 17.20
N HIS A 250 10.52 21.30 17.87
CA HIS A 250 11.91 21.24 17.39
C HIS A 250 12.01 20.62 15.98
N VAL A 251 11.15 19.66 15.63
CA VAL A 251 11.08 19.08 14.27
C VAL A 251 10.60 20.12 13.25
N THR A 252 9.64 20.97 13.61
CA THR A 252 9.22 22.10 12.77
C THR A 252 10.37 23.07 12.52
N LEU A 253 11.14 23.41 13.55
CA LEU A 253 12.30 24.29 13.41
C LEU A 253 13.40 23.68 12.53
N ARG A 254 13.68 22.37 12.64
CA ARG A 254 14.54 21.64 11.70
C ARG A 254 14.03 21.69 10.25
N SER A 255 12.71 21.58 10.09
CA SER A 255 12.06 21.60 8.78
C SER A 255 12.23 22.96 8.10
N ILE A 256 12.11 24.06 8.88
CA ILE A 256 12.36 25.43 8.41
C ILE A 256 13.85 25.62 8.08
N LEU A 257 14.75 25.14 8.94
CA LEU A 257 16.20 25.22 8.71
C LEU A 257 16.60 24.51 7.41
N THR A 258 16.05 23.31 7.18
CA THR A 258 16.22 22.57 5.92
C THR A 258 15.69 23.37 4.72
N ALA A 259 14.48 23.93 4.85
CA ALA A 259 13.87 24.74 3.80
C ALA A 259 14.70 25.99 3.48
N ALA A 260 15.27 26.66 4.49
CA ALA A 260 16.15 27.81 4.32
C ALA A 260 17.37 27.48 3.45
N GLY A 261 17.98 26.30 3.66
CA GLY A 261 19.04 25.75 2.82
C GLY A 261 18.64 25.66 1.35
N HIS A 262 17.50 25.03 1.05
CA HIS A 262 17.03 24.86 -0.34
C HIS A 262 16.59 26.18 -1.01
N ILE A 263 16.06 27.12 -0.23
CA ILE A 263 15.72 28.48 -0.69
C ILE A 263 16.99 29.32 -0.92
N ARG A 264 18.12 28.93 -0.30
CA ARG A 264 19.38 29.69 -0.26
C ARG A 264 19.25 31.03 0.46
N ASP A 265 18.52 31.04 1.58
CA ASP A 265 18.29 32.23 2.40
C ASP A 265 19.10 32.13 3.70
N GLU A 266 20.23 32.82 3.73
CA GLU A 266 21.14 32.84 4.88
C GLU A 266 20.51 33.48 6.12
N GLU A 267 19.75 34.57 5.96
CA GLU A 267 19.10 35.24 7.09
C GLU A 267 18.09 34.31 7.76
N LEU A 268 17.27 33.63 6.94
CA LEU A 268 16.32 32.64 7.44
C LEU A 268 17.02 31.46 8.10
N LEU A 269 18.15 30.99 7.56
CA LEU A 269 18.94 29.91 8.14
C LEU A 269 19.44 30.29 9.54
N VAL A 270 20.08 31.45 9.65
CA VAL A 270 20.62 31.95 10.93
C VAL A 270 19.50 32.13 11.94
N LYS A 271 18.40 32.78 11.56
CA LYS A 271 17.25 32.99 12.45
C LYS A 271 16.63 31.66 12.92
N SER A 272 16.50 30.68 12.02
CA SER A 272 15.90 29.39 12.33
C SER A 272 16.78 28.55 13.26
N TRP A 273 18.10 28.60 13.09
CA TRP A 273 19.04 27.97 14.01
C TRP A 273 18.92 28.55 15.42
N HIS A 274 18.95 29.88 15.55
CA HIS A 274 18.80 30.54 16.85
C HIS A 274 17.48 30.18 17.54
N ASN A 275 16.38 30.18 16.79
CA ASN A 275 15.07 29.78 17.32
C ASN A 275 15.08 28.31 17.80
N LEU A 276 15.75 27.41 17.08
CA LEU A 276 15.90 26.01 17.46
C LEU A 276 16.67 25.85 18.77
N VAL A 277 17.84 26.51 18.86
CA VAL A 277 18.67 26.50 20.08
C VAL A 277 17.90 27.06 21.26
N GLN A 278 17.17 28.17 21.08
CA GLN A 278 16.35 28.76 22.12
C GLN A 278 15.21 27.83 22.55
N SER A 279 14.53 27.20 21.59
CA SER A 279 13.46 26.24 21.87
C SER A 279 13.97 25.04 22.69
N ARG A 280 15.14 24.49 22.35
CA ARG A 280 15.76 23.39 23.10
C ARG A 280 16.14 23.81 24.52
N LYS A 281 16.77 24.97 24.67
CA LYS A 281 17.11 25.53 26.00
C LYS A 281 15.88 25.74 26.88
N SER A 282 14.75 26.15 26.30
CA SER A 282 13.49 26.30 27.05
C SER A 282 12.92 24.98 27.59
N SER A 283 13.37 23.85 27.04
CA SER A 283 13.05 22.49 27.48
C SER A 283 14.19 21.83 28.26
N ASP A 284 15.20 22.60 28.69
CA ASP A 284 16.41 22.10 29.38
C ASP A 284 17.21 21.07 28.57
N GLU A 285 17.15 21.19 27.23
CA GLU A 285 17.88 20.35 26.29
C GLU A 285 18.89 21.19 25.49
N GLU A 286 19.98 20.55 25.07
CA GLU A 286 20.89 21.12 24.07
C GLU A 286 20.55 20.60 22.66
N PRO A 287 20.97 21.30 21.58
CA PRO A 287 20.86 20.77 20.23
C PRO A 287 21.62 19.44 20.09
N ASP A 288 20.98 18.44 19.49
CA ASP A 288 21.56 17.11 19.29
C ASP A 288 22.34 17.02 17.96
N LEU A 289 23.02 15.89 17.71
CA LEU A 289 23.78 15.68 16.47
C LEU A 289 22.92 15.81 15.20
N SER A 290 21.64 15.46 15.26
CA SER A 290 20.74 15.63 14.12
C SER A 290 20.46 17.10 13.84
N ASP A 291 20.36 17.95 14.86
CA ASP A 291 20.25 19.41 14.70
C ASP A 291 21.46 19.97 13.92
N TYR A 292 22.68 19.58 14.32
CA TYR A 292 23.91 20.03 13.65
C TYR A 292 24.06 19.48 12.23
N HIS A 293 23.66 18.22 11.97
CA HIS A 293 23.65 17.69 10.61
C HIS A 293 22.74 18.49 9.66
N VAL A 294 21.56 18.91 10.15
CA VAL A 294 20.65 19.76 9.37
C VAL A 294 21.27 21.14 9.14
N LEU A 295 21.86 21.76 10.17
CA LEU A 295 22.56 23.05 10.05
C LEU A 295 23.66 23.00 8.99
N ILE A 296 24.55 22.01 9.05
CA ILE A 296 25.67 21.86 8.11
C ILE A 296 25.14 21.69 6.69
N SER A 297 24.15 20.82 6.49
CA SER A 297 23.57 20.57 5.18
C SER A 297 22.94 21.83 4.59
N ALA A 298 22.18 22.58 5.39
CA ALA A 298 21.57 23.83 4.95
C ALA A 298 22.61 24.93 4.70
N ALA A 299 23.63 25.04 5.55
CA ALA A 299 24.68 26.05 5.43
C ALA A 299 25.52 25.86 4.16
N LYS A 300 25.80 24.61 3.78
CA LYS A 300 26.48 24.30 2.51
C LYS A 300 25.66 24.77 1.30
N LEU A 301 24.34 24.62 1.34
CA LEU A 301 23.46 25.07 0.26
C LEU A 301 23.36 26.60 0.17
N CYS A 302 23.42 27.30 1.31
CA CYS A 302 23.40 28.77 1.37
C CYS A 302 24.77 29.42 1.18
N GLY A 303 25.88 28.68 1.29
CA GLY A 303 27.23 29.24 1.35
C GLY A 303 27.63 29.79 2.73
N ALA A 304 26.82 29.57 3.77
CA ALA A 304 27.02 30.07 5.14
C ALA A 304 27.96 29.18 5.97
N ILE A 305 29.07 28.75 5.38
CA ILE A 305 29.98 27.74 5.96
C ILE A 305 30.60 28.25 7.27
N ASP A 306 31.04 29.51 7.30
CA ASP A 306 31.68 30.12 8.48
C ASP A 306 30.75 30.14 9.69
N PHE A 307 29.47 30.47 9.46
CA PHE A 307 28.45 30.43 10.50
C PHE A 307 28.30 29.03 11.10
N ALA A 308 28.13 28.01 10.24
CA ALA A 308 28.02 26.63 10.71
C ALA A 308 29.27 26.17 11.45
N GLN A 309 30.47 26.57 11.01
CA GLN A 309 31.72 26.25 11.68
C GLN A 309 31.78 26.84 13.10
N ILE A 310 31.38 28.10 13.27
CA ILE A 310 31.34 28.77 14.59
C ILE A 310 30.41 28.03 15.53
N GLU A 311 29.23 27.63 15.05
CA GLU A 311 28.25 26.92 15.86
C GLU A 311 28.72 25.49 16.21
N CYS A 312 29.34 24.76 15.27
CA CYS A 312 29.87 23.41 15.53
C CYS A 312 31.00 23.41 16.58
N LYS A 313 31.77 24.49 16.71
CA LYS A 313 32.81 24.63 17.76
C LYS A 313 32.24 24.62 19.19
N ARG A 314 30.92 24.73 19.36
CA ARG A 314 30.25 24.65 20.67
C ARG A 314 30.02 23.21 21.13
N LEU A 315 30.17 22.22 20.25
CA LEU A 315 30.03 20.80 20.60
C LEU A 315 31.23 20.28 21.40
N PRO A 316 31.11 19.15 22.12
CA PRO A 316 32.26 18.45 22.70
C PRO A 316 33.27 18.03 21.63
N LYS A 317 34.58 18.16 21.90
CA LYS A 317 35.66 17.94 20.93
C LYS A 317 35.54 16.63 20.12
N GLY A 318 35.14 15.52 20.76
CA GLY A 318 35.01 14.22 20.08
C GLY A 318 33.92 14.12 19.01
N GLN A 319 32.98 15.08 18.97
CA GLN A 319 31.92 15.16 17.96
C GLN A 319 32.20 16.24 16.90
N GLN A 320 33.19 17.12 17.13
CA GLN A 320 33.52 18.23 16.24
C GLN A 320 34.19 17.77 14.95
N GLU A 321 35.13 16.82 15.04
CA GLU A 321 35.97 16.41 13.90
C GLU A 321 35.14 15.82 12.75
N ASP A 322 34.26 14.84 13.01
CA ASP A 322 33.38 14.24 11.98
C ASP A 322 32.45 15.28 11.32
N LEU A 323 31.92 16.22 12.10
CA LEU A 323 31.01 17.24 11.59
C LEU A 323 31.73 18.30 10.76
N LEU A 324 32.93 18.72 11.17
CA LEU A 324 33.74 19.67 10.42
C LEU A 324 34.25 19.06 9.11
N ASP A 325 34.65 17.78 9.12
CA ASP A 325 35.02 17.06 7.90
C ASP A 325 33.85 17.02 6.90
N ARG A 326 32.62 16.81 7.38
CA ARG A 326 31.42 16.85 6.52
C ARG A 326 31.06 18.24 6.02
N LEU A 327 31.42 19.30 6.74
CA LEU A 327 31.19 20.67 6.31
C LEU A 327 32.07 21.01 5.10
N TYR A 328 33.33 20.55 5.09
CA TYR A 328 34.30 20.80 4.03
C TYR A 328 34.35 19.73 2.94
N SER A 329 33.80 18.54 3.16
CA SER A 329 33.62 17.57 2.08
C SER A 329 32.78 18.21 0.98
N SER A 330 33.14 18.01 -0.29
CA SER A 330 32.28 18.43 -1.39
C SER A 330 30.87 17.87 -1.12
N VAL A 331 29.83 18.70 -1.23
CA VAL A 331 28.49 18.15 -1.44
C VAL A 331 28.68 17.25 -2.65
N GLN A 332 28.64 15.92 -2.51
CA GLN A 332 28.39 15.09 -3.67
C GLN A 332 26.97 15.49 -4.05
N PRO A 333 26.75 16.27 -5.13
CA PRO A 333 25.40 16.37 -5.64
C PRO A 333 24.96 14.94 -5.87
N ASP A 334 23.79 14.55 -5.37
CA ASP A 334 23.21 13.23 -5.62
C ASP A 334 23.36 12.92 -7.11
N SER A 335 24.38 12.09 -7.43
CA SER A 335 24.89 11.76 -8.76
C SER A 335 24.44 12.70 -9.91
N GLU A 336 25.36 13.59 -10.33
CA GLU A 336 25.40 14.30 -11.62
C GLU A 336 25.40 13.38 -12.88
N ALA A 337 24.86 12.16 -12.80
CA ALA A 337 24.57 11.35 -13.98
C ALA A 337 23.27 11.84 -14.63
N SER A 338 23.40 12.75 -15.61
CA SER A 338 22.35 13.36 -16.47
C SER A 338 21.51 14.47 -15.83
N SER A 339 21.98 15.72 -15.98
CA SER A 339 21.29 16.99 -15.76
C SER A 339 20.16 17.24 -16.78
N HIS A 340 19.27 16.27 -16.99
CA HIS A 340 18.06 16.52 -17.78
C HIS A 340 16.98 17.02 -16.83
N ALA A 341 16.52 18.25 -17.08
CA ALA A 341 15.30 18.74 -16.47
C ALA A 341 14.18 17.73 -16.73
N ILE A 342 13.39 17.44 -15.69
CA ILE A 342 12.24 16.57 -15.82
C ILE A 342 11.26 17.15 -16.85
N ASP A 343 10.65 16.29 -17.68
CA ASP A 343 9.57 16.71 -18.58
C ASP A 343 8.38 17.20 -17.74
N MET A 344 8.28 18.53 -17.62
CA MET A 344 7.26 19.19 -16.81
C MET A 344 5.85 18.91 -17.33
N SER A 345 5.66 18.79 -18.65
CA SER A 345 4.35 18.49 -19.23
C SER A 345 3.94 17.05 -18.92
N GLY A 346 4.88 16.11 -19.07
CA GLY A 346 4.69 14.71 -18.70
C GLY A 346 4.41 14.52 -17.21
N LEU A 347 5.14 15.24 -16.34
CA LEU A 347 4.92 15.23 -14.89
C LEU A 347 3.53 15.77 -14.54
N LEU A 348 3.16 16.95 -15.03
CA LEU A 348 1.86 17.55 -14.76
C LEU A 348 0.71 16.65 -15.23
N ARG A 349 0.83 16.02 -16.40
CA ARG A 349 -0.16 15.04 -16.87
C ARG A 349 -0.34 13.88 -15.89
N LYS A 350 0.75 13.39 -15.29
CA LYS A 350 0.71 12.33 -14.28
C LYS A 350 0.09 12.83 -12.97
N VAL A 351 0.47 14.01 -12.49
CA VAL A 351 -0.14 14.63 -11.29
C VAL A 351 -1.64 14.86 -11.50
N ASN A 352 -2.05 15.30 -12.68
CA ASN A 352 -3.47 15.47 -13.02
C ASN A 352 -4.24 14.13 -13.01
N LYS A 353 -3.62 13.00 -13.39
CA LYS A 353 -4.25 11.67 -13.23
C LYS A 353 -4.48 11.35 -11.75
N PHE A 354 -3.53 11.68 -10.87
CA PHE A 354 -3.69 11.52 -9.44
C PHE A 354 -4.78 12.46 -8.87
N GLN A 355 -4.84 13.71 -9.31
CA GLN A 355 -5.93 14.63 -8.97
C GLN A 355 -7.30 14.10 -9.44
N ALA A 356 -7.38 13.50 -10.62
CA ALA A 356 -8.61 12.88 -11.11
C ALA A 356 -9.08 11.73 -10.21
N ASP A 357 -8.16 10.88 -9.72
CA ASP A 357 -8.52 9.84 -8.74
C ASP A 357 -9.04 10.44 -7.44
N LEU A 358 -8.42 11.54 -6.98
CA LEU A 358 -8.83 12.25 -5.79
C LEU A 358 -10.20 12.91 -5.96
N GLN A 359 -10.50 13.43 -7.13
CA GLN A 359 -11.82 13.95 -7.46
C GLN A 359 -12.88 12.84 -7.41
N VAL A 360 -12.59 11.64 -7.92
CA VAL A 360 -13.49 10.49 -7.78
C VAL A 360 -13.74 10.14 -6.32
N PHE A 361 -12.72 10.23 -5.46
CA PHE A 361 -12.91 10.07 -4.02
C PHE A 361 -13.80 11.20 -3.47
N ASP A 362 -13.50 12.46 -3.79
CA ASP A 362 -14.25 13.63 -3.31
C ASP A 362 -15.75 13.52 -3.64
N GLU A 363 -16.07 13.23 -4.90
CA GLU A 363 -17.44 13.07 -5.42
C GLU A 363 -18.18 11.91 -4.75
N ARG A 364 -17.55 10.73 -4.65
CA ARG A 364 -18.19 9.54 -4.05
C ARG A 364 -18.40 9.63 -2.54
N THR A 365 -17.81 10.64 -1.89
CA THR A 365 -17.87 10.80 -0.43
C THR A 365 -18.51 12.10 0.01
N GLU A 366 -19.05 12.88 -0.93
CA GLU A 366 -19.71 14.14 -0.64
C GLU A 366 -21.04 13.93 0.10
N GLU A 367 -21.84 12.97 -0.36
CA GLU A 367 -23.17 12.68 0.22
C GLU A 367 -23.15 11.61 1.30
N ASN A 368 -22.16 10.71 1.29
CA ASN A 368 -22.06 9.61 2.25
C ASN A 368 -20.60 9.33 2.63
N VAL A 369 -20.24 9.75 3.84
CA VAL A 369 -18.92 9.54 4.45
C VAL A 369 -18.78 8.13 5.05
N LEU A 370 -19.87 7.37 5.15
CA LEU A 370 -19.88 6.05 5.77
C LEU A 370 -19.58 4.94 4.74
N LEU A 371 -20.15 3.76 4.97
CA LEU A 371 -20.05 2.57 4.15
C LEU A 371 -20.52 2.85 2.72
N HIS A 372 -19.66 2.52 1.74
CA HIS A 372 -19.92 2.73 0.33
C HIS A 372 -20.62 1.52 -0.29
N ASP A 373 -21.49 1.80 -1.26
CA ASP A 373 -22.00 0.77 -2.16
C ASP A 373 -20.95 0.46 -3.23
N PHE A 374 -20.32 -0.72 -3.13
CA PHE A 374 -19.35 -1.20 -4.12
C PHE A 374 -19.96 -2.11 -5.18
N SER A 375 -21.27 -2.39 -5.14
CA SER A 375 -21.93 -3.29 -6.09
C SER A 375 -21.91 -2.79 -7.53
N ALA A 376 -21.94 -1.48 -7.72
CA ALA A 376 -21.88 -0.83 -9.03
C ALA A 376 -20.47 -0.32 -9.39
N GLN A 377 -19.46 -0.59 -8.57
CA GLN A 377 -18.14 0.01 -8.70
C GLN A 377 -17.06 -0.99 -9.10
N CYS A 378 -16.21 -0.60 -10.06
CA CYS A 378 -14.95 -1.30 -10.32
C CYS A 378 -13.91 -0.82 -9.31
N LEU A 379 -13.45 -1.73 -8.43
CA LEU A 379 -12.40 -1.45 -7.45
C LEU A 379 -11.02 -1.88 -8.00
N PRO A 380 -9.94 -1.15 -7.69
CA PRO A 380 -8.60 -1.56 -8.06
C PRO A 380 -8.13 -2.69 -7.14
N LEU A 381 -8.44 -3.94 -7.49
CA LEU A 381 -8.11 -5.11 -6.65
C LEU A 381 -6.68 -5.63 -6.84
N ARG A 382 -5.95 -5.10 -7.82
CA ARG A 382 -4.62 -5.56 -8.24
C ARG A 382 -3.69 -4.36 -8.48
N ILE A 383 -2.40 -4.58 -8.26
CA ILE A 383 -1.35 -3.61 -8.61
C ILE A 383 -0.32 -4.15 -9.59
N VAL A 384 -0.31 -5.47 -9.82
CA VAL A 384 0.49 -6.15 -10.83
C VAL A 384 -0.48 -6.76 -11.84
N GLU A 385 -0.09 -6.80 -13.10
CA GLU A 385 -0.87 -7.43 -14.15
C GLU A 385 -1.14 -8.91 -13.87
N GLN A 386 -2.30 -9.39 -14.33
CA GLN A 386 -2.67 -10.79 -14.18
C GLN A 386 -1.76 -11.66 -15.07
N PRO A 387 -1.15 -12.74 -14.53
CA PRO A 387 -0.36 -13.65 -15.35
C PRO A 387 -1.18 -14.20 -16.52
N HIS A 388 -0.67 -14.07 -17.75
CA HIS A 388 -1.40 -14.46 -18.97
C HIS A 388 -1.89 -15.91 -18.98
N HIS A 389 -1.17 -16.81 -18.29
CA HIS A 389 -1.50 -18.24 -18.23
C HIS A 389 -2.74 -18.57 -17.37
N ILE A 390 -3.36 -17.60 -16.69
CA ILE A 390 -4.64 -17.76 -15.99
C ILE A 390 -5.73 -16.83 -16.54
N VAL A 391 -5.48 -16.13 -17.64
CA VAL A 391 -6.46 -15.23 -18.27
C VAL A 391 -7.39 -16.05 -19.18
N MET A 392 -8.69 -15.88 -19.01
CA MET A 392 -9.71 -16.51 -19.84
C MET A 392 -10.97 -15.63 -19.89
N PRO A 393 -11.86 -15.82 -20.90
CA PRO A 393 -13.13 -15.11 -20.97
C PRO A 393 -13.97 -15.28 -19.70
N GLU A 394 -14.71 -14.24 -19.33
CA GLU A 394 -15.50 -14.23 -18.09
C GLU A 394 -16.56 -15.35 -18.06
N GLU A 395 -17.14 -15.70 -19.21
CA GLU A 395 -18.10 -16.81 -19.35
C GLU A 395 -17.45 -18.16 -19.03
N ASP A 396 -16.25 -18.44 -19.57
CA ASP A 396 -15.52 -19.68 -19.31
C ASP A 396 -15.05 -19.78 -17.85
N LEU A 397 -14.68 -18.63 -17.26
CA LEU A 397 -14.25 -18.55 -15.88
C LEU A 397 -15.41 -18.81 -14.91
N HIS A 398 -16.59 -18.27 -15.21
CA HIS A 398 -17.83 -18.58 -14.50
C HIS A 398 -18.20 -20.06 -14.63
N ALA A 399 -18.15 -20.62 -15.83
CA ALA A 399 -18.44 -22.04 -16.07
C ALA A 399 -17.50 -22.95 -15.28
N LEU A 400 -16.20 -22.63 -15.23
CA LEU A 400 -15.22 -23.35 -14.42
C LEU A 400 -15.51 -23.23 -12.93
N TYR A 401 -15.83 -22.02 -12.44
CA TYR A 401 -16.24 -21.83 -11.04
C TYR A 401 -17.47 -22.66 -10.70
N ASP A 402 -18.47 -22.68 -11.58
CA ASP A 402 -19.70 -23.43 -11.39
C ASP A 402 -19.42 -24.92 -11.28
N GLU A 403 -18.61 -25.47 -12.19
CA GLU A 403 -18.24 -26.88 -12.20
C GLU A 403 -17.56 -27.34 -10.90
N ILE A 404 -16.61 -26.56 -10.39
CA ILE A 404 -15.80 -26.98 -9.23
C ILE A 404 -16.44 -26.64 -7.89
N THR A 405 -17.45 -25.77 -7.86
CA THR A 405 -18.08 -25.32 -6.61
C THR A 405 -19.58 -25.63 -6.52
N ALA A 406 -20.21 -26.23 -7.54
CA ALA A 406 -21.64 -26.53 -7.53
C ALA A 406 -21.94 -27.84 -6.81
N ALA A 407 -23.00 -27.82 -6.00
CA ALA A 407 -23.66 -29.06 -5.61
C ALA A 407 -24.47 -29.54 -6.81
N HIS A 408 -24.49 -30.85 -7.05
CA HIS A 408 -25.58 -31.47 -7.79
C HIS A 408 -26.86 -31.09 -7.02
N SER A 409 -27.55 -30.05 -7.50
CA SER A 409 -28.57 -29.38 -6.74
C SER A 409 -29.72 -30.35 -6.52
N GLN A 410 -30.15 -30.53 -5.26
CA GLN A 410 -31.51 -31.00 -5.05
C GLN A 410 -32.44 -29.91 -5.60
N PRO A 411 -33.46 -30.25 -6.41
CA PRO A 411 -34.40 -29.28 -6.95
C PRO A 411 -35.06 -28.53 -5.78
N ARG A 412 -34.90 -27.20 -5.75
CA ARG A 412 -35.59 -26.34 -4.78
C ARG A 412 -37.10 -26.52 -4.98
N SER A 413 -37.83 -26.70 -3.87
CA SER A 413 -39.29 -26.57 -3.88
C SER A 413 -39.67 -25.16 -4.38
N PRO A 414 -40.58 -25.02 -5.36
CA PRO A 414 -40.84 -23.76 -6.07
C PRO A 414 -41.50 -22.64 -5.25
N ASP A 415 -41.79 -22.85 -3.95
CA ASP A 415 -42.79 -22.03 -3.26
C ASP A 415 -42.29 -20.79 -2.51
N GLN A 416 -41.00 -20.41 -2.59
CA GLN A 416 -40.56 -19.07 -2.15
C GLN A 416 -39.15 -18.70 -2.65
N PRO A 417 -39.00 -17.71 -3.55
CA PRO A 417 -37.68 -17.17 -3.89
C PRO A 417 -37.16 -16.31 -2.72
N VAL A 418 -36.23 -16.86 -1.93
CA VAL A 418 -35.51 -16.09 -0.91
C VAL A 418 -34.52 -15.16 -1.63
N PRO A 419 -34.57 -13.83 -1.39
CA PRO A 419 -33.66 -12.89 -2.03
C PRO A 419 -32.21 -13.12 -1.58
N PRO A 420 -31.22 -12.96 -2.48
CA PRO A 420 -29.82 -13.21 -2.15
C PRO A 420 -29.34 -12.28 -1.02
N GLU A 421 -28.59 -12.85 -0.07
CA GLU A 421 -27.94 -12.06 0.97
C GLU A 421 -26.86 -11.15 0.36
N ARG A 422 -26.64 -9.99 1.01
CA ARG A 422 -25.72 -8.95 0.53
C ARG A 422 -24.69 -8.60 1.59
N SER A 423 -23.49 -8.26 1.13
CA SER A 423 -22.44 -7.70 1.97
C SER A 423 -22.82 -6.34 2.51
N ARG A 424 -22.04 -5.87 3.48
CA ARG A 424 -22.10 -4.49 3.97
C ARG A 424 -21.94 -3.45 2.84
N THR A 425 -21.12 -3.77 1.86
CA THR A 425 -20.86 -2.97 0.65
C THR A 425 -21.88 -3.22 -0.48
N ASN A 426 -23.03 -3.82 -0.15
CA ASN A 426 -24.17 -4.09 -1.04
C ASN A 426 -23.94 -5.12 -2.17
N ILE A 427 -22.87 -5.91 -2.11
CA ILE A 427 -22.56 -6.95 -3.12
C ILE A 427 -23.28 -8.25 -2.73
N ALA A 428 -24.01 -8.87 -3.67
CA ALA A 428 -24.65 -10.16 -3.45
C ALA A 428 -23.61 -11.26 -3.12
N PHE A 429 -23.94 -12.18 -2.21
CA PHE A 429 -22.99 -13.21 -1.76
C PHE A 429 -22.49 -14.12 -2.88
N GLY A 430 -23.34 -14.52 -3.82
CA GLY A 430 -22.93 -15.33 -4.97
C GLY A 430 -21.86 -14.62 -5.81
N THR A 431 -22.10 -13.34 -6.13
CA THR A 431 -21.14 -12.47 -6.82
C THR A 431 -19.86 -12.32 -6.02
N LEU A 432 -19.96 -12.00 -4.72
CA LEU A 432 -18.79 -11.78 -3.86
C LEU A 432 -17.91 -13.04 -3.75
N ARG A 433 -18.52 -14.23 -3.62
CA ARG A 433 -17.79 -15.51 -3.54
C ARG A 433 -17.07 -15.83 -4.84
N TYR A 434 -17.76 -15.70 -5.97
CA TYR A 434 -17.15 -15.89 -7.30
C TYR A 434 -15.98 -14.93 -7.51
N GLU A 435 -16.20 -13.66 -7.21
CA GLU A 435 -15.20 -12.62 -7.35
C GLU A 435 -14.00 -12.79 -6.39
N ASN A 436 -14.23 -13.34 -5.19
CA ASN A 436 -13.15 -13.70 -4.27
C ASN A 436 -12.36 -14.90 -4.82
N TRP A 437 -13.06 -15.92 -5.33
CA TRP A 437 -12.43 -17.09 -5.94
C TRP A 437 -11.55 -16.72 -7.14
N LYS A 438 -12.04 -15.84 -8.02
CA LYS A 438 -11.27 -15.27 -9.14
C LYS A 438 -9.98 -14.62 -8.66
N MET A 439 -10.07 -13.79 -7.62
CA MET A 439 -8.91 -13.13 -7.02
C MET A 439 -7.96 -14.11 -6.31
N MET A 440 -8.47 -15.20 -5.74
CA MET A 440 -7.62 -16.25 -5.14
C MET A 440 -6.80 -16.97 -6.20
N ASN A 441 -7.34 -17.24 -7.39
CA ASN A 441 -6.56 -17.82 -8.48
C ASN A 441 -5.40 -16.91 -8.92
N TYR A 442 -5.65 -15.60 -8.99
CA TYR A 442 -4.60 -14.61 -9.21
C TYR A 442 -3.54 -14.62 -8.10
N LEU A 443 -3.96 -14.64 -6.83
CA LEU A 443 -3.03 -14.70 -5.69
C LEU A 443 -2.21 -15.98 -5.65
N LEU A 444 -2.79 -17.13 -6.01
CA LEU A 444 -2.07 -18.40 -6.09
C LEU A 444 -0.97 -18.35 -7.16
N ALA A 445 -1.29 -17.87 -8.37
CA ALA A 445 -0.31 -17.72 -9.44
C ALA A 445 0.80 -16.72 -9.07
N LEU A 446 0.43 -15.62 -8.42
CA LEU A 446 1.39 -14.60 -7.97
C LEU A 446 2.30 -15.13 -6.86
N ALA A 447 1.74 -15.85 -5.89
CA ALA A 447 2.50 -16.44 -4.79
C ALA A 447 3.50 -17.49 -5.28
N GLU A 448 3.10 -18.35 -6.23
CA GLU A 448 3.99 -19.32 -6.86
C GLU A 448 5.17 -18.62 -7.55
N LYS A 449 4.89 -17.60 -8.37
CA LYS A 449 5.93 -16.78 -9.02
C LYS A 449 6.89 -16.15 -8.00
N HIS A 450 6.36 -15.46 -6.99
CA HIS A 450 7.18 -14.78 -5.98
C HIS A 450 8.01 -15.74 -5.13
N ASP A 451 7.45 -16.88 -4.75
CA ASP A 451 8.16 -17.88 -3.96
C ASP A 451 9.27 -18.53 -4.79
N HIS A 452 9.05 -18.80 -6.09
CA HIS A 452 10.11 -19.26 -6.99
C HIS A 452 11.25 -18.25 -7.13
N LEU A 453 10.94 -16.97 -7.37
CA LEU A 453 11.95 -15.92 -7.47
C LEU A 453 12.77 -15.78 -6.18
N TYR A 454 12.10 -15.82 -5.04
CA TYR A 454 12.74 -15.73 -3.74
C TYR A 454 13.64 -16.94 -3.46
N ASN A 455 13.13 -18.17 -3.67
CA ASN A 455 13.89 -19.39 -3.44
C ASN A 455 15.14 -19.44 -4.33
N HIS A 456 15.01 -19.08 -5.61
CA HIS A 456 16.15 -18.97 -6.52
C HIS A 456 17.19 -17.92 -6.03
N ALA A 457 16.75 -16.76 -5.54
CA ALA A 457 17.66 -15.77 -4.97
C ALA A 457 18.38 -16.26 -3.69
N VAL A 458 17.67 -17.03 -2.85
CA VAL A 458 18.24 -17.69 -1.66
C VAL A 458 19.28 -18.73 -2.06
N GLU A 459 18.98 -19.59 -3.05
CA GLU A 459 19.92 -20.60 -3.56
C GLU A 459 21.18 -19.94 -4.13
N GLN A 460 21.04 -18.85 -4.89
CA GLN A 460 22.19 -18.09 -5.39
C GLN A 460 23.02 -17.48 -4.26
N ALA A 461 22.38 -16.97 -3.20
CA ALA A 461 23.08 -16.42 -2.04
C ALA A 461 23.85 -17.51 -1.28
N ILE A 462 23.23 -18.68 -1.07
CA ILE A 462 23.87 -19.86 -0.47
C ILE A 462 25.07 -20.30 -1.30
N ALA A 463 24.92 -20.42 -2.62
CA ALA A 463 26.00 -20.78 -3.54
C ALA A 463 27.17 -19.79 -3.47
N LYS A 464 26.88 -18.50 -3.30
CA LYS A 464 27.87 -17.42 -3.12
C LYS A 464 28.38 -17.27 -1.68
N LYS A 465 27.88 -18.06 -0.72
CA LYS A 465 28.17 -17.96 0.72
C LYS A 465 27.93 -16.56 1.30
N VAL A 466 26.92 -15.86 0.80
CA VAL A 466 26.47 -14.56 1.33
C VAL A 466 25.13 -14.71 2.03
N ALA A 467 24.79 -13.75 2.89
CA ALA A 467 23.48 -13.71 3.52
C ALA A 467 22.37 -13.61 2.45
N PRO A 468 21.25 -14.36 2.59
CA PRO A 468 20.14 -14.25 1.65
C PRO A 468 19.57 -12.83 1.63
N PRO A 469 19.19 -12.31 0.45
CA PRO A 469 18.50 -11.03 0.37
C PRO A 469 17.12 -11.12 1.03
N SER A 470 16.57 -9.97 1.43
CA SER A 470 15.18 -9.96 1.89
C SER A 470 14.23 -10.20 0.71
N ARG A 471 13.05 -10.77 0.98
CA ARG A 471 12.04 -11.01 -0.06
C ARG A 471 11.63 -9.72 -0.78
N GLU A 472 11.51 -8.61 -0.02
CA GLU A 472 11.21 -7.30 -0.59
C GLU A 472 12.29 -6.81 -1.55
N GLN A 473 13.57 -7.05 -1.24
CA GLN A 473 14.69 -6.68 -2.14
C GLN A 473 14.63 -7.45 -3.46
N VAL A 474 14.29 -8.74 -3.41
CA VAL A 474 14.18 -9.58 -4.61
C VAL A 474 13.04 -9.12 -5.51
N LEU A 475 11.89 -8.77 -4.91
CA LEU A 475 10.67 -8.47 -5.65
C LEU A 475 10.51 -6.99 -6.01
N LYS A 476 11.39 -6.10 -5.54
CA LYS A 476 11.33 -4.66 -5.84
C LYS A 476 11.37 -4.37 -7.35
N ALA A 477 12.02 -5.23 -8.13
CA ALA A 477 12.10 -5.10 -9.58
C ALA A 477 10.73 -5.21 -10.27
N GLU A 478 9.78 -5.98 -9.72
CA GLU A 478 8.45 -6.14 -10.33
C GLU A 478 7.59 -4.86 -10.22
N PHE A 479 7.91 -3.97 -9.28
CA PHE A 479 7.27 -2.67 -9.14
C PHE A 479 7.93 -1.57 -9.98
N SER A 480 9.01 -1.90 -10.70
CA SER A 480 9.90 -0.93 -11.35
C SER A 480 9.64 -0.75 -12.84
N GLU A 481 8.83 -1.59 -13.47
CA GLU A 481 8.48 -1.42 -14.88
C GLU A 481 7.41 -0.32 -15.01
N ASP A 482 7.43 0.41 -16.13
CA ASP A 482 6.45 1.45 -16.53
C ASP A 482 5.04 0.87 -16.77
N GLN A 483 4.54 0.05 -15.84
CA GLN A 483 3.16 -0.39 -15.82
C GLN A 483 2.29 0.81 -15.46
N ASP A 484 1.51 1.28 -16.45
CA ASP A 484 0.49 2.32 -16.29
C ASP A 484 -0.63 1.75 -15.40
N TRP A 485 -0.41 1.78 -14.09
CA TRP A 485 -1.38 1.29 -13.11
C TRP A 485 -2.70 2.06 -13.19
N GLN A 486 -3.81 1.32 -13.12
CA GLN A 486 -5.18 1.86 -13.24
C GLN A 486 -5.69 2.38 -11.89
N GLY A 487 -5.94 3.68 -11.81
CA GLY A 487 -6.53 4.31 -10.62
C GLY A 487 -8.03 4.45 -10.65
N LEU A 488 -8.57 5.07 -9.60
CA LEU A 488 -10.01 5.23 -9.39
C LEU A 488 -10.71 5.91 -10.59
N SER A 489 -10.04 6.85 -11.26
CA SER A 489 -10.53 7.54 -12.45
C SER A 489 -10.45 6.73 -13.74
N ASP A 490 -9.55 5.73 -13.83
CA ASP A 490 -9.40 4.88 -15.00
C ASP A 490 -10.49 3.79 -15.05
N LEU A 491 -10.85 3.26 -13.88
CA LEU A 491 -11.79 2.16 -13.73
C LEU A 491 -13.24 2.51 -14.10
N GLN A 492 -13.60 3.80 -14.20
CA GLN A 492 -14.92 4.22 -14.66
C GLN A 492 -15.14 3.96 -16.17
N LYS A 493 -14.05 3.89 -16.94
CA LYS A 493 -14.10 3.77 -18.41
C LYS A 493 -14.09 2.31 -18.89
N LEU A 494 -13.78 1.38 -18.00
CA LEU A 494 -13.72 -0.04 -18.30
C LEU A 494 -15.13 -0.65 -18.18
N ARG A 495 -15.95 -0.48 -19.22
CA ARG A 495 -17.08 -1.39 -19.45
C ARG A 495 -16.54 -2.71 -20.02
N PRO A 496 -17.08 -3.87 -19.60
CA PRO A 496 -16.60 -5.19 -20.01
C PRO A 496 -17.13 -5.55 -21.41
N ASP A 497 -16.81 -4.75 -22.42
CA ASP A 497 -17.34 -4.95 -23.79
C ASP A 497 -16.24 -5.24 -24.82
N ARG A 498 -15.09 -5.71 -24.36
CA ARG A 498 -14.04 -6.27 -25.22
C ARG A 498 -13.71 -7.66 -24.74
N SER A 499 -14.53 -8.63 -25.14
CA SER A 499 -14.05 -10.00 -25.24
C SER A 499 -12.97 -10.02 -26.32
N GLU A 500 -11.71 -9.93 -25.90
CA GLU A 500 -10.64 -10.38 -26.78
C GLU A 500 -10.94 -11.82 -27.16
N LYS A 501 -10.92 -12.12 -28.46
CA LYS A 501 -11.11 -13.47 -28.95
C LYS A 501 -9.91 -14.31 -28.51
N VAL A 502 -10.01 -14.91 -27.34
CA VAL A 502 -9.06 -15.91 -26.84
C VAL A 502 -9.33 -17.22 -27.58
N SER A 503 -8.28 -17.89 -28.06
CA SER A 503 -8.42 -19.18 -28.74
C SER A 503 -8.84 -20.29 -27.78
N GLY A 504 -9.55 -21.32 -28.27
CA GLY A 504 -9.98 -22.45 -27.44
C GLY A 504 -8.81 -23.17 -26.73
N ASP A 505 -7.64 -23.23 -27.36
CA ASP A 505 -6.42 -23.82 -26.78
C ASP A 505 -5.90 -23.00 -25.59
N GLN A 506 -5.96 -21.66 -25.68
CA GLN A 506 -5.59 -20.77 -24.59
C GLN A 506 -6.55 -20.92 -23.40
N VAL A 507 -7.86 -21.04 -23.65
CA VAL A 507 -8.87 -21.29 -22.61
C VAL A 507 -8.60 -22.63 -21.92
N ALA A 508 -8.35 -23.70 -22.68
CA ALA A 508 -8.04 -25.02 -22.14
C ALA A 508 -6.70 -25.06 -21.36
N ALA A 509 -5.71 -24.28 -21.79
CA ALA A 509 -4.45 -24.13 -21.05
C ALA A 509 -4.66 -23.36 -19.74
N ALA A 510 -5.36 -22.22 -19.76
CA ALA A 510 -5.65 -21.43 -18.57
C ALA A 510 -6.45 -22.21 -17.54
N ARG A 511 -7.46 -22.98 -18.00
CA ARG A 511 -8.24 -23.89 -17.17
C ARG A 511 -7.36 -24.93 -16.47
N ARG A 512 -6.44 -25.59 -17.21
CA ARG A 512 -5.50 -26.56 -16.61
C ARG A 512 -4.60 -25.91 -15.57
N GLN A 513 -4.13 -24.69 -15.82
CA GLN A 513 -3.31 -23.96 -14.86
C GLN A 513 -4.08 -23.64 -13.57
N ILE A 514 -5.31 -23.12 -13.69
CA ILE A 514 -6.17 -22.86 -12.51
C ILE A 514 -6.39 -24.15 -11.71
N LEU A 515 -6.70 -25.27 -12.36
CA LEU A 515 -6.91 -26.55 -11.68
C LEU A 515 -5.62 -27.05 -11.00
N GLY A 516 -4.45 -26.87 -11.62
CA GLY A 516 -3.15 -27.22 -11.03
C GLY A 516 -2.78 -26.35 -9.82
N LEU A 517 -3.00 -25.04 -9.91
CA LEU A 517 -2.83 -24.08 -8.80
C LEU A 517 -3.74 -24.42 -7.62
N ARG A 518 -4.92 -24.99 -7.88
CA ARG A 518 -5.86 -25.42 -6.83
C ARG A 518 -5.64 -26.86 -6.35
N GLY A 519 -4.66 -27.57 -6.89
CA GLY A 519 -4.33 -28.96 -6.52
C GLY A 519 -5.39 -29.98 -6.97
N LEU A 520 -6.18 -29.66 -7.99
CA LEU A 520 -7.21 -30.54 -8.57
C LEU A 520 -6.70 -31.41 -9.72
N LEU A 521 -5.50 -31.10 -10.22
CA LEU A 521 -4.75 -31.96 -11.13
C LEU A 521 -3.56 -32.57 -10.39
N PRO A 522 -3.19 -33.83 -10.69
CA PRO A 522 -1.94 -34.38 -10.21
C PRO A 522 -0.80 -33.47 -10.67
N THR A 523 0.08 -33.08 -9.74
CA THR A 523 1.33 -32.41 -10.09
C THR A 523 2.07 -33.33 -11.05
N ALA A 524 2.25 -32.89 -12.31
CA ALA A 524 3.24 -33.51 -13.16
C ALA A 524 4.56 -33.41 -12.39
N GLU A 525 5.18 -34.55 -12.09
CA GLU A 525 6.54 -34.56 -11.55
C GLU A 525 7.42 -33.81 -12.55
N VAL A 526 7.89 -32.62 -12.16
CA VAL A 526 8.88 -31.81 -12.89
C VAL A 526 10.26 -32.13 -12.35
#